data_AF-J0NWC6-F1
#
_entry.id   AF-J0NWC6-F1
#
_cell.length_a   1.000
_cell.length_b   1.000
_cell.length_c   1.000
_cell.angle_alpha   90.00
_cell.angle_beta   90.00
_cell.angle_gamma   90.00
#
_symmetry.space_group_name_H-M   'P 1'
#
loop_
_entity.id
_entity.type
_entity.pdbx_description
1 polymer ?
#
loop_
_entity_poly.entity_id
_entity_poly.type
_entity_poly.pdbx_seq_one_letter_code
_entity_poly.pdbx_strand_id
1 'polypeptide(L)'
;MYDEIGNLVRDSSEQIEEIVWNVQGKVQEVHFEAGKPGPSVLQYEYDPMGNRLAKKKLYVDGPVDIRSEGQYYVRDPQGNVLAVYQFNEVDIAVVGDRDSLYLDELHLYGSARLGTLKKALALRYRDESGTANWSIRTLAKTALAQSSYQQLELGRRRYELSNHLGNVLATLSDKSLGQDSSQTGQADYYLAQVSSASLYYPFGWEMPGRKFVSGEDYRFGFNGQEEDPDIHGGGIVFKYRTEDARVARFCGRSYCSSIS
;
A
#
# COMPACT_ATOMS: atom_id res chain seq x y z
N MET A 1 4.03 -10.40 -24.16
CA MET A 1 4.02 -9.69 -25.46
C MET A 1 4.33 -8.22 -25.21
N TYR A 2 5.03 -7.56 -26.13
CA TYR A 2 5.46 -6.15 -25.98
C TYR A 2 5.00 -5.29 -27.15
N ASP A 3 4.89 -3.99 -26.91
CA ASP A 3 4.70 -2.99 -27.98
C ASP A 3 6.03 -2.65 -28.69
N GLU A 4 5.96 -1.84 -29.75
CA GLU A 4 7.12 -1.41 -30.56
C GLU A 4 8.16 -0.59 -29.78
N ILE A 5 7.80 -0.11 -28.59
CA ILE A 5 8.64 0.74 -27.74
C ILE A 5 9.17 -0.06 -26.52
N GLY A 6 8.82 -1.34 -26.41
CA GLY A 6 9.33 -2.28 -25.42
C GLY A 6 8.57 -2.32 -24.10
N ASN A 7 7.33 -1.81 -24.05
CA ASN A 7 6.48 -1.95 -22.86
C ASN A 7 5.75 -3.29 -22.85
N LEU A 8 5.59 -3.90 -21.67
CA LEU A 8 4.81 -5.13 -21.54
C LEU A 8 3.34 -4.84 -21.82
N VAL A 9 2.73 -5.57 -22.76
CA VAL A 9 1.31 -5.40 -23.15
C VAL A 9 0.47 -6.56 -22.64
N ARG A 10 1.02 -7.77 -22.61
CA ARG A 10 0.30 -8.99 -22.21
C ARG A 10 1.23 -9.99 -21.54
N ASP A 11 0.76 -10.69 -20.52
CA ASP A 11 1.48 -11.79 -19.87
C ASP A 11 0.52 -12.92 -19.51
N SER A 12 0.56 -14.02 -20.28
CA SER A 12 -0.30 -15.18 -20.05
C SER A 12 0.04 -15.95 -18.78
N SER A 13 1.31 -15.93 -18.35
CA SER A 13 1.74 -16.66 -17.14
C SER A 13 1.16 -16.01 -15.89
N GLU A 14 1.05 -14.68 -15.89
CA GLU A 14 0.44 -13.90 -14.81
C GLU A 14 -1.06 -13.59 -15.08
N GLN A 15 -1.67 -14.22 -16.09
CA GLN A 15 -3.08 -14.04 -16.49
C GLN A 15 -3.47 -12.57 -16.74
N ILE A 16 -2.57 -11.80 -17.35
CA ILE A 16 -2.77 -10.42 -17.77
C ILE A 16 -3.18 -10.42 -19.23
N GLU A 17 -4.37 -9.90 -19.50
CA GLU A 17 -4.92 -9.77 -20.85
C GLU A 17 -4.33 -8.54 -21.58
N GLU A 18 -4.30 -7.41 -20.89
CA GLU A 18 -3.83 -6.14 -21.45
C GLU A 18 -3.23 -5.22 -20.38
N ILE A 19 -2.16 -4.51 -20.73
CA ILE A 19 -1.61 -3.39 -19.96
C ILE A 19 -1.67 -2.13 -20.82
N VAL A 20 -2.40 -1.14 -20.35
CA VAL A 20 -2.52 0.17 -20.99
C VAL A 20 -1.52 1.14 -20.36
N TRP A 21 -0.70 1.75 -21.19
CA TRP A 21 0.33 2.71 -20.78
C TRP A 21 -0.10 4.14 -21.12
N ASN A 22 0.16 5.08 -20.23
CA ASN A 22 -0.03 6.49 -20.51
C ASN A 22 1.10 7.05 -21.40
N VAL A 23 0.92 8.28 -21.89
CA VAL A 23 1.92 8.98 -22.73
C VAL A 23 3.26 9.23 -22.02
N GLN A 24 3.30 9.12 -20.69
CA GLN A 24 4.52 9.25 -19.88
C GLN A 24 5.25 7.91 -19.68
N GLY A 25 4.76 6.83 -20.28
CA GLY A 25 5.34 5.49 -20.15
C GLY A 25 5.08 4.83 -18.80
N LYS A 26 3.93 5.12 -18.17
CA LYS A 26 3.50 4.50 -16.91
C LYS A 26 2.25 3.66 -17.11
N VAL A 27 2.14 2.58 -16.34
CA VAL A 27 0.96 1.72 -16.32
C VAL A 27 -0.24 2.53 -15.86
N GLN A 28 -1.22 2.70 -16.72
CA GLN A 28 -2.48 3.37 -16.43
C GLN A 28 -3.55 2.36 -16.06
N GLU A 29 -3.66 1.26 -16.82
CA GLU A 29 -4.61 0.18 -16.53
C GLU A 29 -3.97 -1.19 -16.76
N VAL A 30 -4.43 -2.18 -15.99
CA VAL A 30 -4.12 -3.60 -16.20
C VAL A 30 -5.43 -4.37 -16.19
N HIS A 31 -5.74 -5.03 -17.29
CA HIS A 31 -6.90 -5.90 -17.47
C HIS A 31 -6.46 -7.35 -17.29
N PHE A 32 -7.13 -8.07 -16.40
CA PHE A 32 -6.83 -9.48 -16.13
C PHE A 32 -7.81 -10.40 -16.84
N GLU A 33 -7.31 -11.59 -17.20
CA GLU A 33 -8.14 -12.60 -17.85
C GLU A 33 -9.29 -13.05 -16.94
N ALA A 34 -10.46 -13.30 -17.54
CA ALA A 34 -11.65 -13.75 -16.82
C ALA A 34 -11.35 -15.03 -16.02
N GLY A 35 -11.73 -15.04 -14.74
CA GLY A 35 -11.48 -16.16 -13.83
C GLY A 35 -10.17 -16.09 -13.04
N LYS A 36 -9.31 -15.09 -13.28
CA LYS A 36 -8.19 -14.80 -12.38
C LYS A 36 -8.73 -14.38 -11.00
N PRO A 37 -8.26 -15.00 -9.90
CA PRO A 37 -8.58 -14.50 -8.55
C PRO A 37 -8.04 -13.08 -8.35
N GLY A 38 -8.89 -12.15 -7.93
CA GLY A 38 -8.50 -10.77 -7.68
C GLY A 38 -9.34 -9.76 -8.45
N PRO A 39 -8.84 -8.52 -8.64
CA PRO A 39 -9.56 -7.52 -9.42
C PRO A 39 -9.60 -7.92 -10.90
N SER A 40 -10.68 -7.53 -11.57
CA SER A 40 -10.80 -7.60 -13.03
C SER A 40 -9.91 -6.55 -13.69
N VAL A 41 -9.83 -5.35 -13.09
CA VAL A 41 -9.03 -4.23 -13.60
C VAL A 41 -8.27 -3.54 -12.46
N LEU A 42 -7.00 -3.23 -12.67
CA LEU A 42 -6.25 -2.26 -11.86
C LEU A 42 -6.12 -0.95 -12.62
N GLN A 43 -6.36 0.16 -11.95
CA GLN A 43 -6.19 1.50 -12.52
C GLN A 43 -5.27 2.34 -11.65
N TYR A 44 -4.44 3.14 -12.30
CA TYR A 44 -3.50 4.05 -11.66
C TYR A 44 -3.66 5.47 -12.21
N GLU A 45 -3.67 6.44 -11.30
CA GLU A 45 -3.67 7.85 -11.64
C GLU A 45 -2.37 8.50 -11.18
N TYR A 46 -1.86 9.44 -11.99
CA TYR A 46 -0.59 10.11 -11.75
C TYR A 46 -0.75 11.63 -11.85
N ASP A 47 0.06 12.35 -11.08
CA ASP A 47 0.18 13.79 -11.24
C ASP A 47 1.05 14.14 -12.48
N PRO A 48 1.11 15.42 -12.90
CA PRO A 48 1.94 15.83 -14.03
C PRO A 48 3.45 15.56 -13.84
N MET A 49 3.92 15.44 -12.60
CA MET A 49 5.31 15.08 -12.25
C MET A 49 5.53 13.56 -12.23
N GLY A 50 4.49 12.79 -12.53
CA GLY A 50 4.47 11.34 -12.57
C GLY A 50 4.33 10.67 -11.21
N ASN A 51 4.12 11.36 -10.10
CA ASN A 51 3.91 10.65 -8.84
C ASN A 51 2.52 9.99 -8.83
N ARG A 52 2.42 8.76 -8.30
CA ARG A 52 1.15 8.06 -8.15
C ARG A 52 0.23 8.81 -7.18
N LEU A 53 -0.96 9.17 -7.65
CA LEU A 53 -2.03 9.85 -6.92
C LEU A 53 -3.10 8.87 -6.45
N ALA A 54 -3.43 7.87 -7.26
CA ALA A 54 -4.42 6.87 -6.92
C ALA A 54 -4.06 5.50 -7.46
N LYS A 55 -4.56 4.49 -6.75
CA LYS A 55 -4.61 3.10 -7.17
C LYS A 55 -6.02 2.60 -6.93
N LYS A 56 -6.65 2.01 -7.94
CA LYS A 56 -8.01 1.49 -7.87
C LYS A 56 -8.02 0.04 -8.35
N LYS A 57 -8.70 -0.81 -7.60
CA LYS A 57 -8.95 -2.22 -7.89
C LYS A 57 -10.43 -2.37 -8.17
N LEU A 58 -10.78 -2.69 -9.41
CA LEU A 58 -12.16 -2.92 -9.82
C LEU A 58 -12.42 -4.41 -9.90
N TYR A 59 -13.49 -4.87 -9.26
CA TYR A 59 -13.95 -6.24 -9.33
C TYR A 59 -15.33 -6.23 -9.99
N VAL A 60 -15.49 -7.06 -11.01
CA VAL A 60 -16.72 -7.20 -11.78
C VAL A 60 -17.14 -8.66 -11.74
N ASP A 61 -18.09 -8.99 -10.86
CA ASP A 61 -18.62 -10.35 -10.68
C ASP A 61 -20.00 -10.52 -11.35
N GLY A 62 -20.36 -9.60 -12.25
CA GLY A 62 -21.62 -9.60 -12.99
C GLY A 62 -22.06 -8.19 -13.41
N PRO A 63 -23.26 -8.03 -14.00
CA PRO A 63 -23.75 -6.72 -14.44
C PRO A 63 -24.12 -5.76 -13.29
N VAL A 64 -24.21 -6.24 -12.06
CA VAL A 64 -24.67 -5.47 -10.89
C VAL A 64 -23.65 -5.52 -9.74
N ASP A 65 -22.89 -6.61 -9.61
CA ASP A 65 -21.88 -6.80 -8.57
C ASP A 65 -20.54 -6.18 -8.98
N ILE A 66 -20.52 -4.85 -8.95
CA ILE A 66 -19.32 -4.04 -9.21
C ILE A 66 -18.88 -3.41 -7.90
N ARG A 67 -17.66 -3.75 -7.47
CA ARG A 67 -17.00 -3.13 -6.31
C ARG A 67 -15.66 -2.54 -6.71
N SER A 68 -15.30 -1.45 -6.07
CA SER A 68 -14.00 -0.80 -6.23
C SER A 68 -13.37 -0.56 -4.87
N GLU A 69 -12.10 -0.90 -4.73
CA GLU A 69 -11.31 -0.54 -3.54
C GLU A 69 -9.97 0.02 -3.97
N GLY A 70 -9.33 0.80 -3.10
CA GLY A 70 -8.06 1.39 -3.48
C GLY A 70 -7.51 2.43 -2.52
N GLN A 71 -6.51 3.14 -3.00
CA GLN A 71 -5.74 4.09 -2.20
C GLN A 71 -5.58 5.42 -2.93
N TYR A 72 -5.67 6.50 -2.18
CA TYR A 72 -5.28 7.85 -2.60
C TYR A 72 -4.03 8.29 -1.83
N TYR A 73 -3.09 8.88 -2.54
CA TYR A 73 -1.83 9.35 -1.99
C TYR A 73 -1.80 10.87 -1.98
N VAL A 74 -1.70 11.46 -0.80
CA VAL A 74 -1.48 12.91 -0.63
C VAL A 74 0.01 13.14 -0.41
N ARG A 75 0.57 14.08 -1.16
CA ARG A 75 2.02 14.34 -1.20
C ARG A 75 2.35 15.78 -0.86
N ASP A 76 3.58 16.00 -0.42
CA ASP A 76 4.16 17.33 -0.33
C ASP A 76 4.58 17.85 -1.73
N PRO A 77 4.99 19.13 -1.86
CA PRO A 77 5.47 19.68 -3.13
C PRO A 77 6.75 19.01 -3.70
N GLN A 78 7.51 18.29 -2.87
CA GLN A 78 8.70 17.54 -3.32
C GLN A 78 8.34 16.14 -3.84
N GLY A 79 7.10 15.69 -3.62
CA GLY A 79 6.56 14.40 -4.05
C GLY A 79 6.61 13.31 -2.97
N ASN A 80 6.97 13.63 -1.73
CA ASN A 80 6.95 12.67 -0.62
C ASN A 80 5.50 12.40 -0.19
N VAL A 81 5.14 11.14 0.06
CA VAL A 81 3.78 10.77 0.53
C VAL A 81 3.62 11.22 1.97
N LEU A 82 2.66 12.09 2.25
CA LEU A 82 2.33 12.51 3.62
C LEU A 82 1.24 11.63 4.24
N ALA A 83 0.22 11.31 3.45
CA ALA A 83 -0.94 10.55 3.90
C ALA A 83 -1.42 9.60 2.81
N VAL A 84 -1.89 8.43 3.24
CA VAL A 84 -2.58 7.46 2.39
C VAL A 84 -4.00 7.31 2.91
N TYR A 85 -4.95 7.47 2.02
CA TYR A 85 -6.36 7.23 2.29
C TYR A 85 -6.78 5.95 1.59
N GLN A 86 -7.59 5.14 2.25
CA GLN A 86 -8.18 3.95 1.67
C GLN A 86 -9.66 4.18 1.43
N PHE A 87 -10.12 3.82 0.24
CA PHE A 87 -11.52 3.87 -0.12
C PHE A 87 -12.04 2.49 -0.50
N ASN A 88 -13.30 2.23 -0.17
CA ASN A 88 -14.03 1.05 -0.63
C ASN A 88 -15.42 1.48 -1.07
N GLU A 89 -15.83 1.03 -2.24
CA GLU A 89 -17.09 1.31 -2.92
C GLU A 89 -17.71 -0.02 -3.36
N VAL A 90 -19.00 -0.21 -3.09
CA VAL A 90 -19.72 -1.46 -3.37
C VAL A 90 -21.07 -1.10 -4.00
N ASP A 91 -21.51 -1.96 -4.94
CA ASP A 91 -22.78 -1.85 -5.66
C ASP A 91 -22.89 -0.61 -6.56
N ILE A 92 -21.78 -0.18 -7.19
CA ILE A 92 -21.48 1.13 -7.86
C ILE A 92 -22.52 1.64 -8.91
N ALA A 93 -23.63 0.96 -9.14
CA ALA A 93 -24.64 1.36 -10.13
C ALA A 93 -26.09 1.09 -9.68
N VAL A 94 -26.35 0.96 -8.37
CA VAL A 94 -27.64 0.53 -7.83
C VAL A 94 -28.16 1.48 -6.75
N VAL A 95 -29.48 1.49 -6.53
CA VAL A 95 -30.09 2.08 -5.33
C VAL A 95 -29.60 1.29 -4.10
N GLY A 96 -28.47 1.70 -3.53
CA GLY A 96 -27.77 0.96 -2.48
C GLY A 96 -26.26 1.23 -2.39
N ASP A 97 -25.68 2.04 -3.29
CA ASP A 97 -24.27 2.44 -3.29
C ASP A 97 -23.72 2.66 -1.87
N ARG A 98 -22.77 1.81 -1.46
CA ARG A 98 -22.02 2.00 -0.22
C ARG A 98 -20.65 2.52 -0.57
N ASP A 99 -20.24 3.61 0.07
CA ASP A 99 -18.89 4.12 -0.04
C ASP A 99 -18.29 4.39 1.33
N SER A 100 -16.98 4.27 1.40
CA SER A 100 -16.23 4.52 2.62
C SER A 100 -14.87 5.08 2.27
N LEU A 101 -14.43 6.07 3.06
CA LEU A 101 -13.11 6.68 2.94
C LEU A 101 -12.52 6.83 4.33
N TYR A 102 -11.35 6.24 4.52
CA TYR A 102 -10.60 6.31 5.76
C TYR A 102 -9.22 6.91 5.47
N LEU A 103 -8.71 7.74 6.38
CA LEU A 103 -7.27 7.86 6.51
C LEU A 103 -6.76 6.47 6.92
N ASP A 104 -5.73 5.93 6.27
CA ASP A 104 -5.12 4.63 6.60
C ASP A 104 -3.76 4.86 7.26
N GLU A 105 -2.92 5.68 6.63
CA GLU A 105 -1.54 5.91 7.07
C GLU A 105 -1.15 7.39 7.02
N LEU A 106 -0.34 7.79 7.98
CA LEU A 106 0.45 9.02 7.94
C LEU A 106 1.92 8.66 7.93
N HIS A 107 2.68 9.23 7.01
CA HIS A 107 4.12 8.97 6.92
C HIS A 107 4.90 9.92 7.83
N LEU A 108 5.94 9.38 8.47
CA LEU A 108 6.80 10.11 9.38
C LEU A 108 8.14 10.36 8.70
N TYR A 109 8.60 11.61 8.68
CA TYR A 109 9.83 12.02 8.02
C TYR A 109 10.80 12.73 8.95
N GLY A 110 12.09 12.54 8.68
CA GLY A 110 13.19 13.39 9.11
C GLY A 110 13.94 13.90 7.88
N SER A 111 15.21 13.52 7.73
CA SER A 111 15.94 13.67 6.45
C SER A 111 15.52 12.65 5.38
N ALA A 112 14.94 11.52 5.81
CA ALA A 112 14.34 10.47 4.99
C ALA A 112 13.08 9.95 5.70
N ARG A 113 12.36 9.01 5.07
CA ARG A 113 11.23 8.34 5.75
C ARG A 113 11.76 7.60 6.97
N LEU A 114 11.13 7.84 8.11
CA LEU A 114 11.41 7.19 9.39
C LEU A 114 10.43 6.06 9.69
N GLY A 115 9.28 6.06 9.02
CA GLY A 115 8.25 5.05 9.12
C GLY A 115 6.85 5.61 8.92
N THR A 116 5.85 4.94 9.51
CA THR A 116 4.43 5.28 9.33
C THR A 116 3.65 5.20 10.65
N LEU A 117 2.57 5.98 10.73
CA LEU A 117 1.54 5.91 11.75
C LEU A 117 0.27 5.38 11.11
N LYS A 118 -0.17 4.19 11.52
CA LYS A 118 -1.45 3.60 11.13
C LYS A 118 -2.59 4.29 11.90
N LYS A 119 -3.59 4.78 11.17
CA LYS A 119 -4.73 5.50 11.75
C LYS A 119 -5.96 5.33 10.88
N ALA A 120 -6.78 4.31 11.14
CA ALA A 120 -8.08 4.07 10.51
C ALA A 120 -9.16 5.10 10.95
N LEU A 121 -9.04 6.35 10.50
CA LEU A 121 -10.00 7.41 10.81
C LEU A 121 -11.01 7.56 9.67
N ALA A 122 -12.29 7.30 9.95
CA ALA A 122 -13.38 7.45 8.97
C ALA A 122 -13.67 8.92 8.63
N LEU A 123 -13.62 9.26 7.35
CA LEU A 123 -13.87 10.61 6.81
C LEU A 123 -15.20 10.71 6.07
N ARG A 124 -15.58 9.61 5.42
CA ARG A 124 -16.87 9.47 4.74
C ARG A 124 -17.33 8.03 4.86
N TYR A 125 -18.63 7.87 5.08
CA TYR A 125 -19.30 6.58 5.02
C TYR A 125 -20.74 6.79 4.55
N ARG A 126 -21.16 6.01 3.57
CA ARG A 126 -22.55 5.92 3.09
C ARG A 126 -23.04 4.48 3.29
N ASP A 127 -24.18 4.35 3.95
CA ASP A 127 -24.85 3.07 4.17
C ASP A 127 -25.99 2.82 3.17
N GLU A 128 -26.68 1.70 3.34
CA GLU A 128 -27.77 1.22 2.46
C GLU A 128 -28.94 2.20 2.34
N SER A 129 -29.06 3.16 3.25
CA SER A 129 -30.08 4.21 3.20
C SER A 129 -29.77 5.30 2.17
N GLY A 130 -28.58 5.27 1.55
CA GLY A 130 -28.09 6.29 0.62
C GLY A 130 -27.71 7.61 1.30
N THR A 131 -27.81 7.70 2.64
CA THR A 131 -27.47 8.90 3.38
C THR A 131 -25.96 9.04 3.49
N ALA A 132 -25.36 9.91 2.68
CA ALA A 132 -23.96 10.27 2.81
C ALA A 132 -23.73 11.01 4.14
N ASN A 133 -23.20 10.33 5.14
CA ASN A 133 -22.87 10.96 6.42
C ASN A 133 -21.45 11.52 6.33
N TRP A 134 -21.36 12.80 5.97
CA TRP A 134 -20.12 13.57 6.10
C TRP A 134 -19.87 13.71 7.60
N SER A 135 -18.82 13.08 8.11
CA SER A 135 -18.54 13.04 9.53
C SER A 135 -18.01 14.39 10.08
N ILE A 136 -18.62 15.53 9.72
CA ILE A 136 -18.46 16.82 10.41
C ILE A 136 -18.92 16.69 11.87
N ARG A 137 -20.01 15.93 12.13
CA ARG A 137 -20.46 15.66 13.50
C ARG A 137 -19.50 14.75 14.26
N THR A 138 -18.81 13.82 13.60
CA THR A 138 -17.77 13.01 14.25
C THR A 138 -16.52 13.84 14.46
N LEU A 139 -16.02 14.61 13.48
CA LEU A 139 -14.91 15.56 13.62
C LEU A 139 -15.15 16.58 14.75
N ALA A 140 -16.36 17.11 14.90
CA ALA A 140 -16.71 18.02 15.99
C ALA A 140 -16.88 17.30 17.35
N LYS A 141 -17.44 16.08 17.39
CA LYS A 141 -17.45 15.26 18.62
C LYS A 141 -16.05 14.80 19.02
N THR A 142 -15.16 14.54 18.05
CA THR A 142 -13.76 14.24 18.32
C THR A 142 -13.05 15.50 18.79
N ALA A 143 -13.24 16.66 18.14
CA ALA A 143 -12.61 17.93 18.54
C ALA A 143 -13.07 18.44 19.91
N LEU A 144 -14.36 18.30 20.27
CA LEU A 144 -14.90 18.72 21.58
C LEU A 144 -14.73 17.67 22.69
N ALA A 145 -14.39 16.42 22.36
CA ALA A 145 -13.93 15.41 23.31
C ALA A 145 -12.39 15.32 23.43
N GLN A 146 -11.65 16.11 22.63
CA GLN A 146 -10.18 16.08 22.53
C GLN A 146 -9.46 17.09 23.44
N SER A 147 -10.09 17.61 24.49
CA SER A 147 -9.41 18.48 25.47
C SER A 147 -8.87 17.76 26.71
N SER A 148 -8.98 16.43 26.79
CA SER A 148 -8.35 15.62 27.84
C SER A 148 -7.44 14.59 27.21
N TYR A 149 -6.14 14.64 27.51
CA TYR A 149 -5.10 13.62 27.27
C TYR A 149 -5.60 12.40 26.48
N GLN A 150 -5.40 12.41 25.15
CA GLN A 150 -5.73 11.25 24.33
C GLN A 150 -5.11 9.99 24.96
N GLN A 151 -5.91 8.93 25.13
CA GLN A 151 -5.36 7.60 25.37
C GLN A 151 -4.36 7.32 24.26
N LEU A 152 -3.07 7.32 24.61
CA LEU A 152 -2.01 7.01 23.66
C LEU A 152 -2.16 5.55 23.26
N GLU A 153 -2.73 5.31 22.08
CA GLU A 153 -2.81 3.98 21.52
C GLU A 153 -1.44 3.55 20.99
N LEU A 154 -0.72 2.78 21.81
CA LEU A 154 0.54 2.14 21.43
C LEU A 154 0.28 1.02 20.41
N GLY A 155 1.27 0.77 19.55
CA GLY A 155 1.22 -0.28 18.54
C GLY A 155 0.88 0.22 17.14
N ARG A 156 0.54 1.51 17.00
CA ARG A 156 0.11 2.13 15.73
C ARG A 156 1.26 2.72 14.94
N ARG A 157 2.41 3.01 15.56
CA ARG A 157 3.58 3.51 14.83
C ARG A 157 4.46 2.35 14.41
N ARG A 158 5.01 2.44 13.21
CA ARG A 158 6.02 1.55 12.65
C ARG A 158 7.22 2.41 12.29
N TYR A 159 8.40 2.06 12.80
CA TYR A 159 9.65 2.73 12.48
C TYR A 159 10.53 1.83 11.63
N GLU A 160 11.19 2.41 10.64
CA GLU A 160 12.05 1.70 9.70
C GLU A 160 13.50 1.67 10.20
N LEU A 161 14.11 0.48 10.17
CA LEU A 161 15.53 0.29 10.36
C LEU A 161 16.17 0.03 9.00
N SER A 162 16.65 1.10 8.39
CA SER A 162 17.21 1.05 7.04
C SER A 162 18.73 0.99 7.03
N ASN A 163 19.30 0.38 6.00
CA ASN A 163 20.75 0.40 5.77
C ASN A 163 21.21 1.66 5.00
N HIS A 164 22.50 1.77 4.73
CA HIS A 164 23.10 2.91 4.02
C HIS A 164 22.66 3.05 2.54
N LEU A 165 22.07 2.01 1.95
CA LEU A 165 21.51 2.02 0.59
C LEU A 165 20.02 2.41 0.60
N GLY A 166 19.41 2.54 1.78
CA GLY A 166 17.99 2.84 1.94
C GLY A 166 17.09 1.63 1.97
N ASN A 167 17.62 0.39 2.01
CA ASN A 167 16.78 -0.80 2.17
C ASN A 167 16.26 -0.87 3.61
N VAL A 168 14.95 -1.05 3.78
CA VAL A 168 14.31 -1.26 5.07
C VAL A 168 14.53 -2.72 5.50
N LEU A 169 15.40 -2.95 6.47
CA LEU A 169 15.74 -4.32 6.91
C LEU A 169 14.82 -4.85 8.01
N ALA A 170 14.30 -3.96 8.85
CA ALA A 170 13.36 -4.32 9.89
C ALA A 170 12.42 -3.15 10.21
N THR A 171 11.24 -3.47 10.72
CA THR A 171 10.32 -2.47 11.27
C THR A 171 9.99 -2.74 12.72
N LEU A 172 9.91 -1.66 13.50
CA LEU A 172 9.64 -1.70 14.94
C LEU A 172 8.34 -0.98 15.27
N SER A 173 7.59 -1.53 16.21
CA SER A 173 6.41 -0.88 16.79
C SER A 173 6.78 0.10 17.90
N ASP A 174 5.94 1.11 18.17
CA ASP A 174 6.04 1.93 19.38
C ASP A 174 5.57 1.21 20.66
N LYS A 175 5.13 -0.04 20.55
CA LYS A 175 4.77 -0.88 21.69
C LYS A 175 6.00 -1.55 22.31
N SER A 176 6.24 -1.29 23.59
CA SER A 176 7.22 -2.02 24.41
C SER A 176 6.62 -3.29 25.01
N LEU A 177 7.35 -4.39 24.94
CA LEU A 177 7.01 -5.68 25.53
C LEU A 177 7.81 -5.89 26.81
N GLY A 178 7.14 -5.85 27.96
CA GLY A 178 7.75 -6.17 29.24
C GLY A 178 8.03 -7.67 29.35
N GLN A 179 9.23 -8.03 29.80
CA GLN A 179 9.63 -9.41 30.07
C GLN A 179 9.72 -9.58 31.59
N ASP A 180 8.97 -10.52 32.13
CA ASP A 180 8.97 -10.89 33.54
C ASP A 180 9.59 -12.29 33.68
N SER A 181 10.91 -12.31 33.79
CA SER A 181 11.67 -13.55 33.98
C SER A 181 11.59 -14.02 35.44
N SER A 182 11.33 -13.08 36.36
CA SER A 182 11.18 -13.34 37.79
C SER A 182 9.79 -13.85 38.20
N GLN A 183 8.81 -13.82 37.29
CA GLN A 183 7.39 -14.19 37.51
C GLN A 183 6.75 -13.43 38.68
N THR A 184 7.15 -12.18 38.87
CA THR A 184 6.68 -11.33 39.98
C THR A 184 5.46 -10.48 39.60
N GLY A 185 5.02 -10.54 38.34
CA GLY A 185 4.01 -9.64 37.78
C GLY A 185 4.55 -8.25 37.44
N GLN A 186 5.87 -8.03 37.56
CA GLN A 186 6.55 -6.79 37.17
C GLN A 186 7.53 -7.08 36.04
N ALA A 187 7.64 -6.15 35.09
CA ALA A 187 8.61 -6.29 34.00
C ALA A 187 10.03 -6.03 34.52
N ASP A 188 10.93 -6.99 34.31
CA ASP A 188 12.36 -6.86 34.64
C ASP A 188 13.07 -5.98 33.59
N TYR A 189 12.69 -6.12 32.31
CA TYR A 189 13.20 -5.31 31.20
C TYR A 189 12.17 -5.23 30.07
N TYR A 190 12.41 -4.32 29.12
CA TYR A 190 11.54 -4.08 27.98
C TYR A 190 12.26 -4.36 26.66
N LEU A 191 11.58 -5.05 25.76
CA LEU A 191 12.00 -5.24 24.38
C LEU A 191 11.08 -4.45 23.45
N ALA A 192 11.63 -3.93 22.36
CA ALA A 192 10.81 -3.39 21.28
C ALA A 192 10.11 -4.54 20.55
N GLN A 193 8.85 -4.34 20.18
CA GLN A 193 8.16 -5.29 19.31
C GLN A 193 8.65 -5.12 17.86
N VAL A 194 9.30 -6.16 17.32
CA VAL A 194 9.64 -6.24 15.90
C VAL A 194 8.41 -6.64 15.10
N SER A 195 8.06 -5.87 14.08
CA SER A 195 6.90 -6.11 13.21
C SER A 195 7.29 -6.84 11.93
N SER A 196 8.40 -6.48 11.31
CA SER A 196 8.95 -7.22 10.17
C SER A 196 10.47 -7.21 10.18
N ALA A 197 11.08 -8.20 9.55
CA ALA A 197 12.49 -8.20 9.20
C ALA A 197 12.71 -8.99 7.91
N SER A 198 13.40 -8.39 6.94
CA SER A 198 13.69 -8.98 5.64
C SER A 198 15.14 -8.72 5.25
N LEU A 199 15.73 -9.68 4.55
CA LEU A 199 17.02 -9.50 3.87
C LEU A 199 16.81 -9.56 2.36
N TYR A 200 17.55 -8.73 1.63
CA TYR A 200 17.41 -8.58 0.18
C TYR A 200 18.68 -9.08 -0.51
N TYR A 201 18.52 -9.85 -1.59
CA TYR A 201 19.55 -10.04 -2.59
C TYR A 201 19.89 -8.71 -3.28
N PRO A 202 21.02 -8.63 -4.00
CA PRO A 202 21.20 -7.59 -5.01
C PRO A 202 19.95 -7.50 -5.91
N PHE A 203 19.59 -6.28 -6.33
CA PHE A 203 18.39 -5.97 -7.12
C PHE A 203 17.04 -6.18 -6.41
N GLY A 204 17.06 -6.34 -5.08
CA GLY A 204 15.85 -6.14 -4.27
C GLY A 204 14.96 -7.35 -4.09
N TRP A 205 15.36 -8.53 -4.57
CA TRP A 205 14.59 -9.74 -4.28
C TRP A 205 14.73 -10.12 -2.81
N GLU A 206 13.61 -10.30 -2.11
CA GLU A 206 13.60 -10.80 -0.74
C GLU A 206 14.19 -12.22 -0.70
N MET A 207 15.13 -12.46 0.21
CA MET A 207 15.76 -13.77 0.38
C MET A 207 14.77 -14.76 1.00
N PRO A 208 14.39 -15.86 0.30
CA PRO A 208 13.50 -16.87 0.84
C PRO A 208 14.06 -17.45 2.16
N GLY A 209 13.19 -17.62 3.15
CA GLY A 209 13.57 -18.13 4.48
C GLY A 209 14.30 -17.13 5.38
N ARG A 210 14.55 -15.90 4.92
CA ARG A 210 15.11 -14.78 5.71
C ARG A 210 14.12 -13.62 5.80
N LYS A 211 12.86 -13.97 5.99
CA LYS A 211 11.73 -13.07 6.19
C LYS A 211 11.02 -13.42 7.48
N PHE A 212 10.75 -12.40 8.27
CA PHE A 212 9.95 -12.46 9.48
C PHE A 212 8.88 -11.39 9.41
N VAL A 213 7.64 -11.77 9.71
CA VAL A 213 6.51 -10.85 9.83
C VAL A 213 5.73 -11.23 11.07
N SER A 214 5.43 -10.25 11.91
CA SER A 214 4.62 -10.37 13.11
C SER A 214 3.43 -9.41 13.02
N GLY A 215 2.27 -9.96 12.71
CA GLY A 215 1.04 -9.20 12.53
C GLY A 215 0.87 -8.73 11.08
N GLU A 216 0.92 -7.42 10.87
CA GLU A 216 0.68 -6.80 9.56
C GLU A 216 1.97 -6.71 8.73
N ASP A 217 1.85 -7.04 7.45
CA ASP A 217 2.91 -6.83 6.47
C ASP A 217 3.27 -5.35 6.35
N TYR A 218 4.54 -5.10 6.05
CA TYR A 218 5.04 -3.76 5.78
C TYR A 218 5.37 -3.62 4.29
N ARG A 219 4.80 -2.60 3.66
CA ARG A 219 4.85 -2.43 2.21
C ARG A 219 6.14 -1.84 1.66
N PHE A 220 7.06 -1.36 2.50
CA PHE A 220 8.27 -0.71 2.02
C PHE A 220 9.52 -1.53 2.34
N GLY A 221 10.39 -1.69 1.35
CA GLY A 221 11.53 -2.59 1.43
C GLY A 221 12.77 -2.04 0.74
N PHE A 222 13.07 -2.61 -0.43
CA PHE A 222 14.25 -2.27 -1.22
C PHE A 222 14.28 -0.80 -1.65
N ASN A 223 15.40 -0.11 -1.43
CA ASN A 223 15.59 1.32 -1.68
C ASN A 223 14.45 2.21 -1.12
N GLY A 224 13.78 1.77 -0.05
CA GLY A 224 12.64 2.45 0.57
C GLY A 224 11.41 2.54 -0.34
N GLN A 225 11.39 1.83 -1.47
CA GLN A 225 10.28 1.83 -2.41
C GLN A 225 9.12 0.97 -1.91
N GLU A 226 7.92 1.27 -2.42
CA GLU A 226 6.70 0.52 -2.12
C GLU A 226 6.66 -0.77 -2.95
N GLU A 227 6.39 -1.87 -2.29
CA GLU A 227 6.06 -3.15 -2.92
C GLU A 227 4.57 -3.17 -3.26
N ASP A 228 4.29 -3.43 -4.53
CA ASP A 228 2.98 -3.52 -5.13
C ASP A 228 2.84 -4.88 -5.83
N PRO A 229 2.28 -5.89 -5.15
CA PRO A 229 2.17 -7.23 -5.70
C PRO A 229 1.03 -7.40 -6.70
N ASP A 230 0.23 -6.36 -6.95
CA ASP A 230 -1.05 -6.53 -7.66
C ASP A 230 -0.87 -6.71 -9.17
N ILE A 231 0.21 -6.20 -9.78
CA ILE A 231 0.51 -6.41 -11.20
C ILE A 231 1.18 -7.78 -11.41
N HIS A 232 2.22 -8.05 -10.63
CA HIS A 232 2.95 -9.31 -10.57
C HIS A 232 3.43 -9.48 -9.13
N GLY A 233 3.51 -10.72 -8.63
CA GLY A 233 3.69 -11.06 -7.21
C GLY A 233 5.04 -10.65 -6.58
N GLY A 234 5.29 -9.34 -6.47
CA GLY A 234 6.51 -8.74 -5.93
C GLY A 234 7.01 -7.49 -6.68
N GLY A 235 6.12 -6.72 -7.32
CA GLY A 235 6.54 -5.52 -8.04
C GLY A 235 7.02 -4.40 -7.12
N ILE A 236 8.20 -3.83 -7.41
CA ILE A 236 8.73 -2.69 -6.66
C ILE A 236 8.45 -1.41 -7.45
N VAL A 237 7.72 -0.49 -6.86
CA VAL A 237 7.28 0.75 -7.52
C VAL A 237 8.31 1.85 -7.31
N PHE A 238 9.07 2.16 -8.36
CA PHE A 238 9.87 3.37 -8.41
C PHE A 238 9.08 4.52 -9.00
N LYS A 239 9.55 5.75 -8.76
CA LYS A 239 8.92 6.98 -9.26
C LYS A 239 8.53 6.93 -10.74
N TYR A 240 9.35 6.34 -11.61
CA TYR A 240 9.11 6.35 -13.06
C TYR A 240 8.72 5.00 -13.66
N ARG A 241 8.90 3.89 -12.94
CA ARG A 241 8.80 2.53 -13.50
C ARG A 241 8.66 1.50 -12.37
N THR A 242 8.06 0.37 -12.69
CA THR A 242 7.93 -0.77 -11.77
C THR A 242 8.98 -1.83 -12.11
N GLU A 243 9.61 -2.43 -11.11
CA GLU A 243 10.62 -3.49 -11.23
C GLU A 243 10.06 -4.83 -10.76
N ASP A 244 10.33 -5.91 -11.48
CA ASP A 244 10.26 -7.28 -10.96
C ASP A 244 11.62 -7.68 -10.39
N ALA A 245 11.70 -7.69 -9.06
CA ALA A 245 12.92 -7.99 -8.33
C ALA A 245 13.42 -9.43 -8.55
N ARG A 246 12.52 -10.37 -8.86
CA ARG A 246 12.85 -11.81 -9.07
C ARG A 246 13.77 -11.98 -10.27
N VAL A 247 13.64 -11.11 -11.26
CA VAL A 247 14.41 -11.12 -12.51
C VAL A 247 15.29 -9.88 -12.67
N ALA A 248 15.27 -8.96 -11.70
CA ALA A 248 16.03 -7.69 -11.70
C ALA A 248 15.77 -6.82 -12.95
N ARG A 249 14.50 -6.65 -13.34
CA ARG A 249 14.12 -5.92 -14.57
C ARG A 249 12.89 -5.05 -14.43
N PHE A 250 12.80 -4.01 -15.26
CA PHE A 250 11.69 -3.05 -15.26
C PHE A 250 10.57 -3.43 -16.26
N CYS A 251 9.32 -3.15 -15.93
CA CYS A 251 8.14 -3.49 -16.75
C CYS A 251 7.88 -2.57 -17.96
N GLY A 252 8.69 -1.52 -18.15
CA GLY A 252 8.58 -0.58 -19.29
C GLY A 252 9.72 -0.74 -20.29
N ARG A 253 10.24 0.39 -20.82
CA ARG A 253 11.27 0.55 -21.87
C ARG A 253 12.59 -0.24 -21.76
N SER A 254 12.67 -1.30 -20.95
CA SER A 254 13.67 -2.37 -20.97
C SER A 254 13.12 -3.63 -20.26
N TYR A 255 12.38 -4.46 -21.03
CA TYR A 255 12.10 -5.91 -20.89
C TYR A 255 11.68 -6.49 -19.51
N CYS A 256 10.46 -7.03 -19.40
CA CYS A 256 9.96 -7.89 -18.31
C CYS A 256 9.59 -9.31 -18.78
N SER A 257 10.35 -10.34 -18.40
CA SER A 257 9.92 -11.74 -18.56
C SER A 257 10.26 -12.54 -17.31
N SER A 258 9.27 -13.18 -16.70
CA SER A 258 9.46 -14.39 -15.92
C SER A 258 9.93 -15.50 -16.87
N ILE A 259 10.91 -16.28 -16.44
CA ILE A 259 11.33 -17.48 -17.17
C ILE A 259 10.26 -18.55 -16.90
N SER A 260 9.81 -19.14 -18.01
CA SER A 260 8.94 -20.31 -18.19
C SER A 260 8.94 -21.34 -17.05
#